data_AF-A0A8J6ER83-F1
#
_entry.id   AF-A0A8J6ER83-F1
#
_cell.length_a   1.000
_cell.length_b   1.000
_cell.length_c   1.000
_cell.angle_alpha   90.00
_cell.angle_beta   90.00
_cell.angle_gamma   90.00
#
_symmetry.space_group_name_H-M   'P 1'
#
loop_
_entity.id
_entity.type
_entity.pdbx_description
1 polymer ?
#
loop_
_entity_poly.entity_id
_entity_poly.type
_entity_poly.pdbx_seq_one_letter_code
_entity_poly.pdbx_strand_id
1 'polypeptide(L)' 'MDELHRAGVALAAYLQEHLHGTEEFWLWVTYLGDPGFIFLFYFPLAYALQHQLGVTVLWLAAISEWLNVVFKW' A
#
# COMPACT_ATOMS: atom_id res chain seq x y z
N MET A 1 -14.47 17.15 13.49
CA MET A 1 -13.52 17.51 12.41
C MET A 1 -12.18 17.93 13.00
N ASP A 2 -12.14 18.92 13.90
CA ASP A 2 -10.88 19.40 14.49
C ASP A 2 -10.16 18.37 15.37
N GLU A 3 -10.89 17.54 16.13
CA GLU A 3 -10.26 16.53 16.99
C GLU A 3 -9.62 15.39 16.19
N LEU A 4 -10.29 14.91 15.13
CA LEU A 4 -9.73 13.89 14.24
C LEU A 4 -8.51 14.44 13.48
N HIS A 5 -8.58 15.69 13.02
CA HIS A 5 -7.45 16.34 12.36
C HIS A 5 -6.26 16.50 13.32
N ARG A 6 -6.49 16.96 14.56
CA ARG A 6 -5.44 17.04 15.59
C ARG A 6 -4.86 15.68 15.93
N ALA A 7 -5.68 14.65 16.06
CA ALA A 7 -5.21 13.29 16.30
C ALA A 7 -4.34 12.78 15.15
N GLY A 8 -4.73 13.06 13.89
CA GLY A 8 -3.93 12.72 12.71
C GLY A 8 -2.57 13.43 12.69
N VAL A 9 -2.54 14.73 12.99
CA VAL A 9 -1.29 15.51 13.09
C VAL A 9 -0.40 14.98 14.22
N ALA A 10 -0.97 14.68 15.38
CA ALA A 10 -0.22 14.12 16.51
C ALA A 10 0.36 12.73 16.19
N LEU A 11 -0.41 11.88 15.52
CA LEU A 11 0.05 10.56 15.08
C LEU A 11 1.18 10.67 14.05
N ALA A 12 1.05 11.57 13.07
CA ALA A 12 2.10 11.80 12.08
C ALA A 12 3.41 12.28 12.72
N ALA A 13 3.33 13.23 13.65
CA ALA A 13 4.49 13.72 14.40
C ALA A 13 5.15 12.61 15.24
N TYR A 14 4.33 11.81 15.94
CA TYR A 14 4.81 10.68 16.72
C TYR A 14 5.56 9.66 15.85
N LEU A 15 4.99 9.31 14.70
CA LEU A 15 5.61 8.37 13.75
C LEU A 15 6.91 8.96 13.16
N GLN A 16 6.94 10.23 12.79
CA GLN A 16 8.16 10.87 12.27
C GLN A 16 9.30 10.86 13.29
N GLU A 17 9.00 11.09 14.57
CA GLU A 17 10.02 11.07 15.63
C GLU A 17 10.49 9.65 15.96
N HIS A 18 9.57 8.67 16.03
CA HIS A 18 9.90 7.30 16.45
C HIS A 18 10.47 6.43 15.33
N LEU A 19 10.11 6.69 14.07
CA LEU A 19 10.63 5.96 12.91
C LEU A 19 11.85 6.64 12.30
N HIS A 20 12.35 7.73 12.89
CA HIS A 20 13.54 8.44 12.42
C HIS A 20 14.74 7.47 12.37
N GLY A 21 15.40 7.41 11.21
CA GLY A 21 16.51 6.46 10.96
C GLY A 21 16.08 5.06 10.49
N THR A 22 14.79 4.75 10.41
CA THR A 22 14.26 3.53 9.74
C THR A 22 13.70 3.80 8.35
N GLU A 23 14.01 4.96 7.79
CA GLU A 23 13.48 5.46 6.51
C GLU A 23 13.74 4.49 5.36
N GLU A 24 14.96 3.96 5.25
CA GLU A 24 15.31 2.98 4.21
C GLU A 24 14.43 1.73 4.28
N PHE A 25 14.16 1.23 5.49
CA PHE A 25 13.27 0.08 5.68
C PHE A 25 11.84 0.40 5.21
N TRP A 26 11.30 1.55 5.60
CA TRP A 26 9.94 1.95 5.21
C TRP A 26 9.81 2.28 3.71
N LEU A 27 10.86 2.83 3.10
CA LEU A 27 10.94 3.02 1.65
C LEU A 27 10.93 1.67 0.94
N TRP A 28 11.67 0.68 1.46
CA TRP A 28 11.65 -0.69 0.92
C TRP A 28 10.27 -1.35 1.03
N VAL A 29 9.60 -1.19 2.17
CA VAL A 29 8.23 -1.69 2.38
C VAL A 29 7.24 -1.02 1.42
N THR A 30 7.39 0.29 1.18
CA THR A 30 6.55 1.04 0.25
C THR A 30 6.79 0.59 -1.19
N TYR A 31 8.06 0.34 -1.56
CA TYR A 31 8.41 -0.20 -2.87
C TYR A 31 7.80 -1.59 -3.12
N LEU A 32 7.79 -2.46 -2.11
CA LEU A 32 7.10 -3.76 -2.19
C LEU A 32 5.59 -3.64 -2.40
N GLY A 33 4.98 -2.59 -1.84
CA GLY A 33 3.56 -2.28 -1.97
C GLY A 33 3.19 -1.50 -3.23
N ASP A 34 4.17 -1.14 -4.06
CA ASP A 34 3.92 -0.37 -5.27
C ASP A 34 3.02 -1.17 -6.25
N PRO A 35 1.98 -0.54 -6.83
CA PRO A 35 1.08 -1.22 -7.76
C PRO A 35 1.82 -1.87 -8.93
N GLY A 36 2.89 -1.23 -9.43
CA GLY A 36 3.74 -1.76 -10.48
C GLY A 36 4.40 -3.08 -10.07
N PHE A 37 4.85 -3.19 -8.83
CA PHE A 37 5.43 -4.43 -8.31
C PHE A 37 4.36 -5.54 -8.18
N ILE A 38 3.13 -5.19 -7.78
CA ILE A 38 1.99 -6.10 -7.69
C ILE A 38 1.62 -6.69 -9.05
N PHE A 39 1.49 -5.87 -10.09
CA PHE A 39 1.13 -6.35 -11.42
C PHE A 39 2.28 -7.09 -12.12
N LEU A 40 3.54 -6.68 -11.89
CA LEU A 40 4.68 -7.24 -12.61
C LEU A 40 5.27 -8.49 -11.95
N PHE A 41 5.22 -8.61 -10.63
CA PHE A 41 5.83 -9.73 -9.90
C PHE A 41 4.79 -10.62 -9.20
N TYR A 42 3.89 -10.03 -8.41
CA TYR A 42 2.94 -10.81 -7.61
C TYR A 42 1.89 -11.51 -8.48
N PHE A 43 1.36 -10.85 -9.51
CA PHE A 43 0.41 -11.46 -10.44
C PHE A 43 0.97 -12.71 -11.16
N PRO A 44 2.10 -12.63 -11.90
CA PRO A 44 2.61 -13.80 -12.61
C PRO A 44 3.06 -14.91 -11.67
N LEU A 45 3.61 -14.57 -10.49
CA LEU A 45 3.99 -15.55 -9.49
C LEU A 45 2.76 -16.29 -8.93
N ALA A 46 1.72 -15.56 -8.54
CA ALA A 46 0.48 -16.14 -8.03
C ALA A 46 -0.24 -16.96 -9.11
N TYR A 47 -0.21 -16.51 -10.36
CA TYR A 47 -0.79 -17.22 -11.50
C TYR A 47 -0.03 -18.52 -11.82
N ALA A 48 1.31 -18.50 -11.77
CA ALA A 48 2.14 -19.67 -11.97
C ALA A 48 1.94 -20.73 -10.89
N LEU A 49 1.69 -20.31 -9.64
CA LEU A 49 1.35 -21.22 -8.54
C LEU A 49 -0.07 -21.77 -8.69
N GLN A 50 -1.04 -20.90 -8.94
CA GLN A 50 -2.44 -21.28 -9.15
C GLN A 50 -3.17 -20.21 -9.95
N HIS A 51 -3.72 -20.59 -11.10
CA HIS A 51 -4.45 -19.69 -12.00
C HIS A 51 -5.55 -18.87 -11.29
N GLN A 52 -6.28 -19.48 -10.35
CA GLN A 52 -7.31 -18.78 -9.57
C GLN A 52 -6.73 -17.69 -8.67
N LEU A 53 -5.59 -17.95 -8.01
CA LEU A 53 -4.94 -16.97 -7.13
C LEU A 53 -4.43 -15.78 -7.94
N GLY A 54 -3.83 -16.01 -9.10
CA GLY A 54 -3.40 -14.93 -10.00
C GLY A 54 -4.55 -14.00 -10.39
N VAL A 55 -5.70 -14.57 -10.77
CA VAL A 55 -6.90 -13.78 -11.11
C VAL A 55 -7.43 -13.02 -9.88
N THR A 56 -7.43 -13.62 -8.70
CA THR A 56 -7.82 -12.94 -7.46
C THR A 56 -6.89 -11.77 -7.12
N VAL A 57 -5.58 -11.95 -7.24
CA VAL A 57 -4.58 -10.88 -7.02
C VAL A 57 -4.80 -9.72 -7.99
N LEU A 58 -5.08 -10.02 -9.26
CA LEU A 58 -5.38 -9.01 -10.27
C LEU A 58 -6.62 -8.18 -9.91
N TRP A 59 -7.72 -8.85 -9.53
CA TRP A 59 -8.95 -8.17 -9.14
C TRP A 59 -8.79 -7.34 -7.86
N LEU A 60 -8.09 -7.86 -6.85
CA LEU A 60 -7.83 -7.12 -5.62
C LEU A 60 -7.00 -5.86 -5.89
N ALA A 61 -5.93 -5.97 -6.69
CA ALA A 61 -5.11 -4.82 -7.07
C ALA A 61 -5.93 -3.76 -7.82
N ALA A 62 -6.78 -4.18 -8.77
CA ALA A 62 -7.63 -3.28 -9.53
C ALA A 62 -8.67 -2.55 -8.65
N ILE A 63 -9.34 -3.26 -7.75
CA ILE A 63 -10.32 -2.67 -6.82
C ILE A 63 -9.61 -1.71 -5.86
N SER A 64 -8.45 -2.08 -5.35
CA SER A 64 -7.65 -1.22 -4.46
C SER A 64 -7.28 0.09 -5.14
N GLU A 65 -6.77 0.04 -6.37
CA GLU A 65 -6.43 1.25 -7.13
C GLU A 65 -7.66 2.09 -7.50
N TRP A 66 -8.78 1.45 -7.81
CA TRP A 66 -10.03 2.16 -8.04
C TRP A 66 -10.51 2.89 -6.78
N LEU A 67 -10.52 2.24 -5.62
CA LEU A 67 -10.86 2.86 -4.34
C LEU A 67 -9.90 4.00 -3.99
N ASN A 68 -8.60 3.81 -4.24
CA ASN A 68 -7.58 4.84 -4.04
C ASN A 68 -7.89 6.11 -4.83
N VAL A 69 -8.26 5.98 -6.11
CA VAL A 69 -8.68 7.11 -6.95
C VAL A 69 -9.97 7.74 -6.43
N VAL A 70 -10.99 6.94 -6.10
CA VAL A 70 -12.29 7.44 -5.63
C VAL A 70 -12.20 8.19 -4.31
N PHE A 71 -11.38 7.73 -3.35
CA PHE A 71 -11.25 8.41 -2.05
C PHE A 71 -10.30 9.61 -2.09
N LYS A 72 -9.40 9.68 -3.07
CA LYS A 72 -8.53 10.85 -3.28
C LYS A 72 -9.26 12.02 -3.94
N TRP A 73 -10.25 11.72 -4.77
CA TRP A 73 -11.12 12.71 -5.43
C TRP A 73 -12.32 13.08 -4.57
#